data_AF-A0A183E7G2-F1
#
_entry.id   AF-A0A183E7G2-F1
#
_cell.length_a   1.000
_cell.length_b   1.000
_cell.length_c   1.000
_cell.angle_alpha   90.00
_cell.angle_beta   90.00
_cell.angle_gamma   90.00
#
_symmetry.space_group_name_H-M   'P 1'
#
loop_
_entity.id
_entity.type
_entity.pdbx_description
1 polymer ?
#
loop_
_entity_poly.entity_id
_entity_poly.type
_entity_poly.pdbx_seq_one_letter_code
_entity_poly.pdbx_strand_id
1 'polypeptide(L)'
;LLQLLVNVSGEFMPNKSLFQRISKSTCSLKSLVGHCENLMFQMTGPATTELNQSSPPLYNLSRVNAPVYLYWSDKDWLADKQDIKDGLVAKIPSKYLKQNNELENFNHFDFIWGTHAADQIYRPIARIIQEDQTATFPCQQRYR
;
A
#
# COMPACT_ATOMS: atom_id res chain seq x y z
N LEU A 1 -29.59 -35.43 -2.29
CA LEU A 1 -29.00 -35.20 -0.95
C LEU A 1 -27.62 -34.61 -1.12
N LEU A 2 -27.52 -33.29 -1.18
CA LEU A 2 -26.34 -32.53 -0.80
C LEU A 2 -26.82 -31.09 -0.54
N GLN A 3 -27.08 -30.77 0.73
CA GLN A 3 -27.26 -29.39 1.15
C GLN A 3 -25.87 -28.81 1.43
N LEU A 4 -25.45 -27.85 0.63
CA LEU A 4 -24.37 -26.93 0.99
C LEU A 4 -25.03 -25.57 1.21
N LEU A 5 -25.31 -25.31 2.49
CA LEU A 5 -25.66 -24.02 3.04
C LEU A 5 -24.46 -23.09 2.84
N VAL A 6 -24.52 -22.18 1.87
CA VAL A 6 -23.63 -21.02 1.85
C VAL A 6 -24.42 -19.83 2.36
N ASN A 7 -24.18 -19.54 3.63
CA ASN A 7 -24.58 -18.34 4.32
C ASN A 7 -23.72 -17.18 3.78
N VAL A 8 -24.26 -16.38 2.87
CA VAL A 8 -23.57 -15.18 2.38
C VAL A 8 -23.80 -14.05 3.37
N SER A 9 -22.91 -13.97 4.36
CA SER A 9 -22.71 -12.77 5.16
C SER A 9 -22.03 -11.70 4.29
N GLY A 10 -22.75 -10.61 4.05
CA GLY A 10 -22.46 -9.47 3.16
C GLY A 10 -21.02 -9.23 2.69
N GLU A 11 -20.75 -9.59 1.44
CA GLU A 11 -19.68 -8.99 0.63
C GLU A 11 -20.12 -7.58 0.17
N PHE A 12 -19.17 -6.66 0.04
CA PHE A 12 -19.42 -5.33 -0.53
C PHE A 12 -19.96 -5.46 -1.97
N MET A 13 -21.28 -5.37 -2.11
CA MET A 13 -21.98 -5.33 -3.40
C MET A 13 -22.53 -3.93 -3.64
N PRO A 14 -21.75 -3.01 -4.22
CA PRO A 14 -22.23 -1.66 -4.46
C PRO A 14 -23.34 -1.67 -5.52
N ASN A 15 -24.36 -0.84 -5.31
CA ASN A 15 -25.44 -0.62 -6.27
C ASN A 15 -24.87 -0.07 -7.59
N LYS A 16 -25.16 -0.76 -8.71
CA LYS A 16 -24.67 -0.46 -10.06
C LYS A 16 -24.80 1.01 -10.48
N SER A 17 -25.82 1.73 -10.00
CA SER A 17 -26.08 3.12 -10.40
C SER A 17 -25.19 4.15 -9.71
N LEU A 18 -24.94 3.97 -8.41
CA LEU A 18 -24.07 4.84 -7.61
C LEU A 18 -22.62 4.66 -8.05
N PHE A 19 -22.22 3.41 -8.25
CA PHE A 19 -20.85 3.09 -8.62
C PHE A 19 -20.51 3.49 -10.07
N GLN A 20 -21.44 3.32 -11.02
CA GLN A 20 -21.27 3.88 -12.36
C GLN A 20 -21.15 5.41 -12.36
N ARG A 21 -21.85 6.11 -11.46
CA ARG A 21 -21.76 7.58 -11.36
C ARG A 21 -20.40 8.01 -10.83
N ILE A 22 -19.96 7.38 -9.74
CA ILE A 22 -18.67 7.67 -9.10
C ILE A 22 -17.52 7.31 -10.07
N SER A 23 -17.57 6.12 -10.69
CA SER A 23 -16.57 5.66 -11.66
C SER A 23 -16.50 6.55 -12.91
N LYS A 24 -17.64 7.06 -13.42
CA LYS A 24 -17.64 8.02 -14.55
C LYS A 24 -17.07 9.39 -14.19
N SER A 25 -17.18 9.81 -12.91
CA SER A 25 -16.65 11.10 -12.46
C SER A 25 -15.16 11.07 -12.16
N THR A 26 -14.60 9.92 -11.80
CA THR A 26 -13.19 9.78 -11.39
C THR A 26 -12.32 9.10 -12.45
N CYS A 27 -12.83 8.11 -13.18
CA CYS A 27 -12.09 7.35 -14.19
C CYS A 27 -12.45 7.86 -15.61
N SER A 28 -11.66 8.78 -16.19
CA SER A 28 -11.90 9.38 -17.52
C SER A 28 -11.69 8.43 -18.72
N LEU A 29 -11.36 7.15 -18.49
CA LEU A 29 -11.10 6.17 -19.55
C LEU A 29 -12.16 5.06 -19.55
N LYS A 30 -12.90 4.94 -20.66
CA LYS A 30 -14.02 3.98 -20.84
C LYS A 30 -13.64 2.50 -20.63
N SER A 31 -12.35 2.16 -20.66
CA SER A 31 -11.84 0.79 -20.52
C SER A 31 -11.53 0.34 -19.08
N LEU A 32 -11.57 1.25 -18.10
CA LEU A 32 -11.12 0.97 -16.72
C LEU A 32 -12.26 0.88 -15.69
N VAL A 33 -13.51 1.09 -16.10
CA VAL A 33 -14.68 1.14 -15.20
C VAL A 33 -14.80 -0.15 -14.36
N GLY A 34 -14.52 -1.32 -14.94
CA GLY A 34 -14.57 -2.60 -14.21
C GLY A 34 -13.45 -2.83 -13.18
N HIS A 35 -12.34 -2.08 -13.26
CA HIS A 35 -11.23 -2.17 -12.30
C HIS A 35 -11.36 -1.14 -11.17
N CYS A 36 -12.08 -0.03 -11.40
CA CYS A 36 -12.30 1.02 -10.39
C CYS A 36 -13.28 0.57 -9.26
N GLU A 37 -14.06 -0.52 -9.45
CA GLU A 37 -15.10 -0.93 -8.47
C GLU A 37 -14.59 -1.64 -7.22
N ASN A 38 -13.54 -2.46 -7.36
CA ASN A 38 -12.92 -3.15 -6.24
C ASN A 38 -12.06 -2.22 -5.36
N LEU A 39 -11.66 -1.06 -5.90
CA LEU A 39 -10.75 -0.12 -5.27
C LEU A 39 -11.38 0.57 -4.03
N MET A 40 -12.63 1.01 -4.11
CA MET A 40 -13.24 1.81 -3.02
C MET A 40 -13.45 1.01 -1.73
N PHE A 41 -13.76 -0.29 -1.83
CA PHE A 41 -13.86 -1.17 -0.66
C PHE A 41 -12.49 -1.39 0.01
N GLN A 42 -11.44 -1.50 -0.80
CA GLN A 42 -10.07 -1.59 -0.32
C GLN A 42 -9.60 -0.30 0.36
N MET A 43 -10.10 0.86 -0.05
CA MET A 43 -9.64 2.15 0.46
C MET A 43 -10.31 2.59 1.78
N THR A 44 -11.59 2.26 2.01
CA THR A 44 -12.34 2.84 3.15
C THR A 44 -12.57 1.89 4.33
N GLY A 45 -12.49 0.57 4.12
CA GLY A 45 -12.76 -0.43 5.17
C GLY A 45 -14.22 -0.45 5.67
N PRO A 46 -14.59 -1.42 6.52
CA PRO A 46 -15.94 -1.53 7.10
C PRO A 46 -16.17 -0.56 8.27
N ALA A 47 -17.44 -0.37 8.63
CA ALA A 47 -17.88 0.54 9.70
C ALA A 47 -17.32 0.17 11.09
N THR A 48 -17.13 1.18 11.92
CA THR A 48 -16.25 1.20 13.10
C THR A 48 -16.88 0.64 14.38
N THR A 49 -18.00 -0.08 14.28
CA THR A 49 -18.78 -0.57 15.45
C THR A 49 -18.03 -1.56 16.33
N GLU A 50 -16.89 -2.08 15.88
CA GLU A 50 -16.02 -3.00 16.64
C GLU A 50 -15.10 -2.29 17.65
N LEU A 51 -14.99 -0.96 17.58
CA LEU A 51 -14.22 -0.17 18.53
C LEU A 51 -15.22 0.46 19.51
N ASN A 52 -15.08 0.23 20.81
CA ASN A 52 -15.86 0.89 21.88
C ASN A 52 -15.55 2.40 21.98
N GLN A 53 -15.44 3.09 20.85
CA GLN A 53 -15.02 4.46 20.67
C GLN A 53 -15.93 5.08 19.60
N SER A 54 -16.44 6.29 19.87
CA SER A 54 -17.29 7.04 18.94
C SER A 54 -16.56 7.41 17.63
N SER A 55 -15.23 7.48 17.67
CA SER A 55 -14.38 7.75 16.51
C SER A 55 -13.18 6.80 16.45
N PRO A 56 -12.71 6.42 15.25
CA PRO A 56 -11.48 5.66 15.09
C PRO A 56 -10.27 6.37 15.70
N PRO A 57 -9.32 5.63 16.30
CA PRO A 57 -8.09 6.21 16.78
C PRO A 57 -7.24 6.75 15.61
N LEU A 58 -6.61 7.90 15.81
CA LEU A 58 -5.66 8.47 14.86
C LEU A 58 -4.28 7.81 15.02
N TYR A 59 -3.71 7.35 13.90
CA TYR A 59 -2.35 6.82 13.87
C TYR A 59 -1.30 7.95 13.86
N ASN A 60 -0.44 7.97 14.86
CA ASN A 60 0.64 8.96 14.97
C ASN A 60 1.95 8.41 14.39
N LEU A 61 2.31 8.86 13.19
CA LEU A 61 3.52 8.44 12.48
C LEU A 61 4.83 8.86 13.17
N SER A 62 4.80 9.86 14.06
CA SER A 62 5.98 10.22 14.86
C SER A 62 6.36 9.15 15.88
N ARG A 63 5.51 8.13 16.10
CA ARG A 63 5.79 6.96 16.94
C ARG A 63 6.43 5.80 16.17
N VAL A 64 6.62 5.91 14.85
CA VAL A 64 7.36 4.91 14.08
C VAL A 64 8.78 4.78 14.66
N ASN A 65 9.18 3.55 14.94
CA ASN A 65 10.49 3.20 15.50
C ASN A 65 11.24 2.09 14.77
N ALA A 66 10.68 1.58 13.67
CA ALA A 66 11.34 0.63 12.78
C ALA A 66 12.11 1.38 11.67
N PRO A 67 13.25 0.87 11.20
CA PRO A 67 13.91 1.39 10.00
C PRO A 67 12.97 1.34 8.78
N VAL A 68 12.83 2.45 8.06
CA VAL A 68 11.95 2.62 6.90
C VAL A 68 12.79 2.93 5.67
N TYR A 69 12.57 2.16 4.60
CA TYR A 69 13.14 2.37 3.28
C TYR A 69 11.98 2.64 2.32
N LEU A 70 11.79 3.91 1.95
CA LEU A 70 10.62 4.35 1.21
C LEU A 70 10.92 4.38 -0.30
N TYR A 71 10.00 3.82 -1.08
CA TYR A 71 9.96 3.93 -2.55
C TYR A 71 8.60 4.53 -2.93
N TRP A 72 8.60 5.57 -3.76
CA TRP A 72 7.39 6.26 -4.21
C TRP A 72 7.63 6.94 -5.56
N SER A 73 6.59 7.46 -6.21
CA SER A 73 6.70 8.13 -7.52
C SER A 73 5.65 9.21 -7.67
N ASP A 74 5.95 10.25 -8.45
CA ASP A 74 5.01 11.33 -8.75
C ASP A 74 3.85 10.91 -9.67
N LYS A 75 3.98 9.75 -10.34
CA LYS A 75 2.93 9.16 -11.19
C LYS A 75 2.04 8.17 -10.44
N ASP A 76 2.29 7.94 -9.15
CA ASP A 76 1.36 7.21 -8.31
C ASP A 76 0.17 8.11 -7.96
N TRP A 77 -1.00 7.74 -8.46
CA TRP A 77 -2.26 8.47 -8.28
C TRP A 77 -3.03 8.00 -7.03
N LEU A 78 -2.57 6.92 -6.38
CA LEU A 78 -3.12 6.42 -5.12
C LEU A 78 -2.27 6.87 -3.92
N ALA A 79 -0.94 6.89 -4.08
CA ALA A 79 0.00 7.42 -3.10
C ALA A 79 0.69 8.66 -3.68
N ASP A 80 -0.07 9.74 -3.83
CA ASP A 80 0.41 10.92 -4.54
C ASP A 80 1.52 11.68 -3.80
N LYS A 81 2.21 12.55 -4.54
CA LYS A 81 3.37 13.29 -4.08
C LYS A 81 3.09 14.13 -2.83
N GLN A 82 1.90 14.71 -2.68
CA GLN A 82 1.55 15.52 -1.54
C GLN A 82 1.40 14.65 -0.29
N ASP A 83 0.64 13.56 -0.39
CA ASP A 83 0.44 12.62 0.72
C ASP A 83 1.76 11.98 1.16
N ILE A 84 2.66 11.66 0.23
CA ILE A 84 3.99 11.16 0.60
C ILE A 84 4.82 12.24 1.30
N LYS A 85 4.93 13.45 0.74
CA LYS A 85 5.80 14.49 1.31
C LYS A 85 5.29 15.03 2.65
N ASP A 86 4.02 15.43 2.69
CA ASP A 86 3.42 16.11 3.83
C ASP A 86 2.79 15.10 4.81
N GLY A 87 2.23 14.02 4.29
CA GLY A 87 1.53 13.00 5.07
C GLY A 87 2.46 11.99 5.72
N LEU A 88 3.54 11.58 5.05
CA LEU A 88 4.41 10.49 5.49
C LEU A 88 5.83 10.95 5.86
N VAL A 89 6.57 11.51 4.89
CA VAL A 89 7.99 11.88 5.06
C VAL A 89 8.17 12.95 6.13
N ALA A 90 7.32 13.97 6.17
CA ALA A 90 7.38 15.01 7.17
C ALA A 90 7.05 14.53 8.60
N LYS A 91 6.38 13.38 8.76
CA LYS A 91 5.87 12.91 10.06
C LYS A 91 6.70 11.77 10.66
N ILE A 92 7.37 10.96 9.83
CA ILE A 92 8.27 9.90 10.30
C ILE A 92 9.54 10.54 10.89
N PRO A 93 10.02 10.12 12.07
CA PRO A 93 11.27 10.63 12.60
C PRO A 93 12.45 10.31 11.68
N SER A 94 13.27 11.31 11.35
CA SER A 94 14.38 11.19 10.39
C SER A 94 15.38 10.07 10.74
N LYS A 95 15.59 9.76 12.02
CA LYS A 95 16.44 8.64 12.46
C LYS A 95 15.99 7.26 11.95
N TYR A 96 14.70 7.11 11.66
CA TYR A 96 14.09 5.86 11.20
C TYR A 96 13.89 5.84 9.69
N LEU A 97 13.78 6.99 9.01
CA LEU A 97 13.73 7.05 7.54
C LEU A 97 15.15 6.87 6.96
N LYS A 98 15.51 5.63 6.62
CA LYS A 98 16.84 5.26 6.12
C LYS A 98 17.04 5.59 4.64
N GLN A 99 16.00 5.46 3.84
CA GLN A 99 16.02 5.84 2.42
C GLN A 99 14.68 6.46 2.02
N ASN A 100 14.76 7.40 1.08
CA ASN A 100 13.62 8.05 0.46
C ASN A 100 13.87 8.12 -1.06
N ASN A 101 13.38 7.11 -1.77
CA ASN A 101 13.66 6.88 -3.18
C ASN A 101 12.43 7.29 -4.01
N GLU A 102 12.52 8.44 -4.70
CA GLU A 102 11.53 8.86 -5.70
C GLU A 102 11.90 8.20 -7.04
N LEU A 103 11.04 7.32 -7.55
CA LEU A 103 11.19 6.63 -8.83
C LEU A 103 10.49 7.43 -9.93
N GLU A 104 11.09 7.48 -11.11
CA GLU A 104 10.48 8.13 -12.27
C GLU A 104 9.57 7.18 -13.04
N ASN A 105 8.39 7.66 -13.45
CA ASN A 105 7.45 6.93 -14.31
C ASN A 105 6.91 5.61 -13.70
N PHE A 106 6.84 5.50 -12.37
CA PHE A 106 6.14 4.41 -11.70
C PHE A 106 4.73 4.88 -11.29
N ASN A 107 3.68 4.19 -11.73
CA ASN A 107 2.37 4.28 -11.10
C ASN A 107 2.25 3.24 -9.96
N HIS A 108 1.10 3.22 -9.28
CA HIS A 108 0.88 2.33 -8.14
C HIS A 108 1.11 0.83 -8.43
N PHE A 109 0.76 0.36 -9.63
CA PHE A 109 0.90 -1.04 -10.01
C PHE A 109 2.30 -1.41 -10.45
N ASP A 110 3.10 -0.44 -10.89
CA ASP A 110 4.46 -0.69 -11.34
C ASP A 110 5.36 -1.19 -10.21
N PHE A 111 5.06 -0.85 -8.95
CA PHE A 111 5.77 -1.37 -7.78
C PHE A 111 5.62 -2.88 -7.59
N ILE A 112 4.63 -3.52 -8.24
CA ILE A 112 4.36 -4.96 -8.16
C ILE A 112 4.62 -5.63 -9.52
N TRP A 113 4.11 -5.05 -10.61
CA TRP A 113 4.07 -5.65 -11.95
C TRP A 113 4.93 -4.92 -12.99
N GLY A 114 5.59 -3.83 -12.61
CA GLY A 114 6.45 -3.08 -13.52
C GLY A 114 7.63 -3.93 -13.98
N THR A 115 7.93 -3.89 -15.28
CA THR A 115 9.07 -4.63 -15.86
C THR A 115 10.42 -4.20 -15.27
N HIS A 116 10.51 -2.96 -14.79
CA HIS A 116 11.71 -2.41 -14.15
C HIS A 116 11.73 -2.59 -12.61
N ALA A 117 10.67 -3.13 -12.00
CA ALA A 117 10.57 -3.23 -10.53
C ALA A 117 11.65 -4.13 -9.93
N ALA A 118 12.03 -5.21 -10.63
CA ALA A 118 13.06 -6.11 -10.18
C ALA A 118 14.41 -5.40 -9.96
N ASP A 119 14.83 -4.59 -10.93
CA ASP A 119 16.13 -3.94 -10.90
C ASP A 119 16.13 -2.69 -10.01
N GLN A 120 15.05 -1.90 -10.04
CA GLN A 120 14.98 -0.63 -9.31
C GLN A 120 14.52 -0.78 -7.85
N ILE A 121 13.81 -1.85 -7.50
CA ILE A 121 13.20 -2.03 -6.17
C ILE A 121 13.65 -3.34 -5.53
N TYR A 122 13.36 -4.49 -6.15
CA TYR A 122 13.50 -5.79 -5.48
C TYR A 122 14.95 -6.16 -5.20
N ARG A 123 15.86 -5.98 -6.16
CA ARG A 123 17.30 -6.25 -5.97
C ARG A 123 17.90 -5.34 -4.89
N PRO A 124 17.66 -4.02 -4.88
CA PRO A 124 18.04 -3.15 -3.76
C PRO A 124 17.52 -3.62 -2.40
N ILE A 125 16.23 -3.96 -2.30
CA ILE A 125 15.63 -4.46 -1.05
C ILE A 125 16.30 -5.76 -0.59
N ALA A 126 16.51 -6.71 -1.50
CA ALA A 126 17.19 -7.97 -1.18
C ALA A 126 18.60 -7.75 -0.64
N ARG A 127 19.33 -6.77 -1.19
CA ARG A 127 20.67 -6.41 -0.70
C ARG A 127 20.61 -5.83 0.71
N ILE A 128 19.70 -4.91 0.98
CA ILE A 128 19.50 -4.32 2.32
C ILE A 128 19.23 -5.41 3.36
N ILE A 129 18.37 -6.39 3.03
CA ILE A 129 18.05 -7.51 3.91
C ILE A 129 19.28 -8.38 4.15
N GLN A 130 20.05 -8.69 3.11
CA GLN A 130 21.27 -9.50 3.24
C GLN A 130 22.31 -8.79 4.11
N GLU A 131 22.54 -7.50 3.89
CA GLU A 131 23.46 -6.69 4.69
C GLU A 131 23.06 -6.69 6.16
N ASP A 132 21.78 -6.49 6.48
CA ASP A 132 21.25 -6.51 7.85
C ASP A 132 21.42 -7.88 8.53
N GLN A 133 21.18 -8.97 7.78
CA GLN A 133 21.41 -10.34 8.28
C GLN A 133 22.89 -10.60 8.57
N THR A 134 23.80 -10.17 7.69
CA THR A 134 25.25 -10.34 7.91
C THR A 134 25.78 -9.51 9.07
N ALA A 135 25.24 -8.30 9.26
CA ALA A 135 25.59 -7.44 10.39
C ALA A 135 25.07 -7.99 11.72
N THR A 136 23.89 -8.63 11.71
CA THR A 136 23.24 -9.14 12.93
C THR A 136 23.77 -10.52 13.34
N PHE A 137 24.20 -11.36 12.39
CA PHE A 137 24.69 -12.73 12.65
C PHE A 137 26.03 -13.05 11.97
N PRO A 138 27.13 -12.37 12.34
CA PRO A 138 28.44 -12.53 11.70
C PRO A 138 29.03 -13.96 11.84
N CYS A 139 28.56 -14.76 12.80
CA CYS A 139 29.13 -16.09 13.08
C CYS A 139 28.58 -17.24 12.22
N GLN A 140 27.52 -17.06 11.42
CA GLN A 140 26.94 -18.15 10.61
C GLN A 140 27.57 -18.30 9.20
N GLN A 141 28.39 -17.34 8.76
CA GLN A 141 29.05 -17.39 7.45
C GLN A 141 30.36 -18.19 7.43
N ARG A 142 30.84 -18.67 8.58
CA ARG A 142 32.13 -19.39 8.68
C ARG A 142 32.05 -20.90 8.40
N TYR A 143 30.87 -21.41 8.04
CA TYR A 143 30.61 -22.83 7.76
C TYR A 143 29.99 -23.09 6.39
N ARG A 144 30.37 -22.30 5.37
CA ARG A 144 30.22 -22.67 3.96
C ARG A 144 31.58 -22.68 3.29
#